data_AF-A0A662S9R2-F1
#
_entry.id   AF-A0A662S9R2-F1
#
_cell.length_a   1.000
_cell.length_b   1.000
_cell.length_c   1.000
_cell.angle_alpha   90.00
_cell.angle_beta   90.00
_cell.angle_gamma   90.00
#
_symmetry.space_group_name_H-M   'P 1'
#
loop_
_entity.id
_entity.type
_entity.pdbx_description
1 polymer ?
#
loop_
_entity_poly.entity_id
_entity_poly.type
_entity_poly.pdbx_seq_one_letter_code
_entity_poly.pdbx_strand_id
1 'polypeptide(L)'
;MLQKAFRNFIKLFPEEQLFFKHSDASGIYCYETTHYMITAKRYIWNGIISVHNKILFDAYAKQKKIVVFISENNSFYFFKPEKIMDEGYENLRGKIIMINFPVKISERVISLTKNGLRNYV
;
A
#
# COMPACT_ATOMS: atom_id res chain seq x y z
N MET A 1 -8.77 4.52 -8.69
CA MET A 1 -7.38 4.04 -8.64
C MET A 1 -7.23 2.76 -7.82
N LEU A 2 -7.62 2.76 -6.53
CA LEU A 2 -7.51 1.59 -5.64
C LEU A 2 -8.17 0.31 -6.19
N GLN A 3 -9.38 0.41 -6.74
CA GLN A 3 -10.05 -0.74 -7.36
C GLN A 3 -9.24 -1.35 -8.52
N LYS A 4 -8.57 -0.53 -9.35
CA LYS A 4 -7.70 -1.01 -10.43
C LYS A 4 -6.45 -1.67 -9.86
N ALA A 5 -5.83 -1.07 -8.84
CA ALA A 5 -4.70 -1.66 -8.13
C ALA A 5 -5.05 -3.04 -7.60
N PHE A 6 -6.20 -3.18 -6.95
CA PHE A 6 -6.67 -4.46 -6.42
C PHE A 6 -6.91 -5.51 -7.50
N ARG A 7 -7.62 -5.17 -8.58
CA ARG A 7 -7.85 -6.11 -9.70
C ARG A 7 -6.54 -6.61 -10.28
N ASN A 8 -5.54 -5.74 -10.39
CA ASN A 8 -4.22 -6.14 -10.84
C ASN A 8 -3.52 -7.01 -9.80
N PHE A 9 -3.60 -6.66 -8.51
CA PHE A 9 -3.00 -7.42 -7.43
C PHE A 9 -3.52 -8.86 -7.36
N ILE A 10 -4.84 -9.07 -7.45
CA ILE A 10 -5.43 -10.43 -7.45
C ILE A 10 -5.01 -11.25 -8.67
N LYS A 11 -4.72 -10.61 -9.82
CA LYS A 11 -4.14 -11.34 -10.97
C LYS A 11 -2.72 -11.83 -10.71
N LEU A 12 -1.97 -11.13 -9.85
CA LEU A 12 -0.61 -11.50 -9.47
C LEU A 12 -0.59 -12.53 -8.33
N PHE A 13 -1.55 -12.43 -7.42
CA PHE A 13 -1.68 -13.24 -6.22
C PHE A 13 -3.11 -13.81 -6.17
N PRO A 14 -3.42 -14.81 -7.01
CA PRO A 14 -4.78 -15.38 -7.12
C PRO A 14 -5.26 -16.09 -5.84
N GLU A 15 -4.35 -16.44 -4.94
CA GLU A 15 -4.64 -16.99 -3.61
C GLU A 15 -5.21 -15.96 -2.63
N GLU A 16 -5.04 -14.67 -2.92
CA GLU A 16 -5.52 -13.60 -2.05
C GLU A 16 -7.03 -13.41 -2.19
N GLN A 17 -7.72 -13.37 -1.06
CA GLN A 17 -9.16 -13.13 -1.01
C GLN A 17 -9.43 -11.78 -0.38
N LEU A 18 -10.39 -11.03 -0.92
CA LEU A 18 -10.83 -9.79 -0.30
C LEU A 18 -11.52 -10.10 1.03
N PHE A 19 -10.93 -9.61 2.12
CA PHE A 19 -11.46 -9.81 3.47
C PHE A 19 -12.30 -8.61 3.92
N PHE A 20 -11.78 -7.38 3.74
CA PHE A 20 -12.45 -6.17 4.19
C PHE A 20 -12.14 -4.95 3.31
N LYS A 21 -13.04 -3.97 3.32
CA LYS A 21 -12.85 -2.67 2.65
C LYS A 21 -12.85 -1.57 3.71
N HIS A 22 -11.70 -0.94 3.93
CA HIS A 22 -11.57 0.16 4.87
C HIS A 22 -11.96 1.48 4.20
N SER A 23 -12.84 2.23 4.85
CA SER A 23 -13.35 3.51 4.32
C SER A 23 -13.42 4.60 5.38
N ASP A 24 -13.36 5.84 4.91
CA ASP A 24 -13.68 7.05 5.67
C ASP A 24 -14.69 7.91 4.87
N ALA A 25 -14.93 9.15 5.31
CA ALA A 25 -15.84 10.07 4.63
C ALA A 25 -15.44 10.40 3.18
N SER A 26 -14.18 10.17 2.80
CA SER A 26 -13.66 10.37 1.44
C SER A 26 -13.75 9.10 0.58
N GLY A 27 -14.26 8.00 1.13
CA GLY A 27 -14.45 6.73 0.44
C GLY A 27 -13.47 5.64 0.89
N ILE A 28 -13.29 4.63 0.05
CA ILE A 28 -12.47 3.46 0.37
C ILE A 28 -10.99 3.80 0.14
N TYR A 29 -10.20 3.67 1.21
CA TYR A 29 -8.77 3.98 1.20
C TYR A 29 -7.87 2.75 1.24
N CYS A 30 -8.39 1.59 1.68
CA CYS A 30 -7.63 0.34 1.72
C CYS A 30 -8.54 -0.86 1.45
N TYR A 31 -8.01 -1.84 0.72
CA TYR A 31 -8.56 -3.18 0.65
C TYR A 31 -7.68 -4.13 1.43
N GLU A 32 -8.29 -4.82 2.38
CA GLU A 32 -7.65 -5.87 3.16
C GLU A 32 -7.88 -7.20 2.49
N THR A 33 -6.81 -7.94 2.25
CA THR A 33 -6.84 -9.33 1.79
C THR A 33 -6.41 -10.28 2.89
N THR A 34 -6.30 -11.58 2.56
CA THR A 34 -5.79 -12.61 3.48
C THR A 34 -4.48 -12.19 4.13
N HIS A 35 -3.49 -11.73 3.36
CA HIS A 35 -2.15 -11.40 3.87
C HIS A 35 -1.73 -9.93 3.74
N TYR A 36 -2.51 -9.09 3.05
CA TYR A 36 -2.08 -7.74 2.70
C TYR A 36 -3.11 -6.65 3.02
N MET A 37 -2.61 -5.45 3.32
CA MET A 37 -3.35 -4.18 3.33
C MET A 37 -2.96 -3.38 2.09
N ILE A 38 -3.85 -3.31 1.11
CA ILE A 38 -3.58 -2.72 -0.21
C ILE A 38 -4.11 -1.29 -0.27
N THR A 39 -3.22 -0.35 -0.55
CA THR A 39 -3.53 1.07 -0.75
C THR A 39 -3.05 1.52 -2.14
N ALA A 40 -3.45 2.73 -2.57
CA ALA A 40 -2.98 3.29 -3.83
C ALA A 40 -2.70 4.79 -3.76
N LYS A 41 -1.63 5.22 -4.42
CA LYS A 41 -1.24 6.63 -4.58
C LYS A 41 -0.90 6.93 -6.03
N ARG A 42 -0.98 8.21 -6.40
CA ARG A 42 -0.67 8.65 -7.76
C ARG A 42 0.83 8.50 -8.05
N TYR A 43 1.66 9.05 -7.15
CA TYR A 43 3.11 9.21 -7.29
C TYR A 43 3.81 9.09 -5.92
N ILE A 44 5.15 9.03 -5.95
CA ILE A 44 6.03 9.12 -4.77
C ILE A 44 6.56 10.56 -4.69
N TRP A 45 6.44 11.22 -3.53
CA TRP A 45 6.87 12.60 -3.37
C TRP A 45 8.24 12.67 -2.69
N ASN A 46 9.30 13.09 -3.40
CA ASN A 46 10.66 13.18 -2.86
C ASN A 46 11.11 11.91 -2.10
N GLY A 47 10.81 10.73 -2.66
CA GLY A 47 11.13 9.45 -2.03
C GLY A 47 10.24 9.07 -0.84
N ILE A 48 9.16 9.82 -0.56
CA ILE A 48 8.24 9.59 0.56
C ILE A 48 6.88 9.10 0.03
N ILE A 49 6.32 8.12 0.73
CA ILE A 49 4.96 7.61 0.56
C ILE A 49 4.21 7.85 1.87
N SER A 50 2.88 7.95 1.80
CA SER A 50 2.04 8.04 2.99
C SER A 50 0.87 7.07 2.99
N VAL A 51 0.48 6.59 4.17
CA VAL A 51 -0.73 5.77 4.38
C VAL A 51 -1.51 6.31 5.58
N HIS A 52 -2.81 6.03 5.66
CA HIS A 52 -3.58 6.34 6.87
C HIS A 52 -2.99 5.60 8.06
N ASN A 53 -2.83 6.25 9.20
CA ASN A 53 -2.21 5.63 10.39
C ASN A 53 -2.94 4.38 10.84
N LYS A 54 -4.28 4.36 10.73
CA LYS A 54 -5.11 3.21 11.09
C LYS A 54 -4.73 1.95 10.33
N ILE A 55 -4.35 2.08 9.06
CA ILE A 55 -3.88 0.95 8.24
C ILE A 55 -2.58 0.38 8.83
N LEU A 56 -1.68 1.24 9.29
CA LEU A 56 -0.40 0.81 9.86
C LEU A 56 -0.62 -0.04 11.11
N PHE A 57 -1.43 0.45 12.04
CA PHE A 57 -1.74 -0.28 13.26
C PHE A 57 -2.52 -1.56 13.00
N ASP A 58 -3.54 -1.52 12.13
CA ASP A 58 -4.31 -2.71 11.77
C ASP A 58 -3.43 -3.76 11.07
N ALA A 59 -2.52 -3.33 10.20
CA ALA A 59 -1.58 -4.22 9.52
C ALA A 59 -0.64 -4.90 10.52
N TYR A 60 -0.05 -4.13 11.44
CA TYR A 60 0.83 -4.65 12.48
C TYR A 60 0.12 -5.65 13.40
N ALA A 61 -1.04 -5.26 13.94
CA ALA A 61 -1.81 -6.12 14.85
C ALA A 61 -2.25 -7.43 14.19
N LYS A 62 -2.57 -7.40 12.89
CA LYS A 62 -3.00 -8.57 12.12
C LYS A 62 -1.84 -9.30 11.43
N GLN A 63 -0.59 -8.88 11.65
CA GLN A 63 0.61 -9.42 10.99
C GLN A 63 0.51 -9.44 9.45
N LYS A 64 -0.11 -8.40 8.87
CA LYS A 64 -0.28 -8.23 7.42
C LYS A 64 0.74 -7.25 6.86
N LYS A 65 1.19 -7.49 5.64
CA LYS A 65 2.07 -6.56 4.92
C LYS A 65 1.28 -5.40 4.32
N ILE A 66 1.89 -4.23 4.24
CA ILE A 66 1.30 -3.08 3.53
C ILE A 66 1.78 -3.09 2.10
N VAL A 67 0.85 -2.97 1.15
CA VAL A 67 1.14 -2.84 -0.27
C VAL A 67 0.65 -1.48 -0.74
N VAL A 68 1.54 -0.69 -1.33
CA VAL A 68 1.19 0.59 -1.93
C VAL A 68 1.38 0.50 -3.44
N PHE A 69 0.28 0.63 -4.18
CA PHE A 69 0.33 0.78 -5.63
C PHE A 69 0.59 2.24 -6.00
N ILE A 70 1.64 2.49 -6.77
CA ILE A 70 1.97 3.80 -7.35
C ILE A 70 1.57 3.78 -8.82
N SER A 71 0.59 4.61 -9.18
CA SER A 71 0.01 4.58 -10.52
C SER A 71 0.93 5.11 -11.62
N GLU A 72 1.78 6.09 -11.31
CA GLU A 72 2.64 6.77 -12.28
C GLU A 72 3.70 5.82 -12.87
N ASN A 73 4.27 4.95 -12.04
CA ASN A 73 5.21 3.93 -12.47
C ASN A 73 4.58 2.52 -12.51
N ASN A 74 3.25 2.44 -12.35
CA ASN A 74 2.46 1.21 -12.41
C ASN A 74 3.04 0.06 -11.56
N SER A 75 3.51 0.37 -10.34
CA SER A 75 4.25 -0.57 -9.50
C SER A 75 3.63 -0.76 -8.12
N PHE A 76 3.77 -1.97 -7.58
CA PHE A 76 3.44 -2.31 -6.19
C PHE A 76 4.70 -2.33 -5.34
N TYR A 77 4.67 -1.60 -4.24
CA TYR A 77 5.71 -1.58 -3.23
C TYR A 77 5.21 -2.30 -1.98
N PHE A 78 6.01 -3.22 -1.46
CA PHE A 78 5.68 -4.04 -0.30
C PHE A 78 6.45 -3.55 0.92
N PHE A 79 5.78 -3.48 2.05
CA PHE A 79 6.33 -2.95 3.29
C PHE A 79 5.92 -3.81 4.47
N LYS A 80 6.86 -3.96 5.41
CA LYS A 80 6.61 -4.47 6.75
C LYS A 80 6.09 -3.33 7.63
N PRO A 81 4.98 -3.49 8.36
CA PRO A 81 4.46 -2.46 9.27
C PRO A 81 5.51 -1.98 10.27
N GLU A 82 6.33 -2.88 10.80
CA GLU A 82 7.39 -2.58 11.77
C GLU A 82 8.38 -1.55 11.23
N LYS A 83 8.84 -1.73 9.98
CA LYS A 83 9.75 -0.76 9.34
C LYS A 83 9.10 0.61 9.14
N ILE A 84 7.80 0.65 8.85
CA ILE A 84 7.07 1.91 8.72
C ILE A 84 6.92 2.58 10.09
N MET A 85 6.73 1.81 11.17
CA MET A 85 6.70 2.36 12.53
C MET A 85 8.06 2.93 12.94
N ASP A 86 9.15 2.26 12.57
CA ASP A 86 10.51 2.66 12.93
C ASP A 86 10.99 3.90 12.16
N GLU A 87 10.71 3.98 10.85
CA GLU A 87 11.21 5.05 9.97
C GLU A 87 10.15 6.09 9.57
N GLY A 88 8.91 5.89 10.00
CA GLY A 88 7.79 6.75 9.66
C GLY A 88 7.60 7.90 10.64
N TYR A 89 6.88 8.92 10.19
CA TYR A 89 6.48 10.04 11.03
C TYR A 89 5.04 10.46 10.72
N GLU A 90 4.35 10.92 11.76
CA GLU A 90 2.97 11.39 11.62
C GLU A 90 2.91 12.71 10.85
N ASN A 91 1.87 12.82 10.03
CA ASN A 91 1.53 14.02 9.30
C ASN A 91 0.01 14.18 9.27
N LEU A 92 -0.47 15.35 9.63
CA LEU A 92 -1.89 15.66 9.55
C LEU A 92 -2.24 16.17 8.16
N ARG A 93 -3.10 15.45 7.43
CA ARG A 93 -3.62 15.89 6.12
C ARG A 93 -5.11 16.18 6.23
N GLY A 94 -5.45 17.45 6.42
CA GLY A 94 -6.81 17.85 6.78
C GLY A 94 -7.14 17.38 8.19
N LYS A 95 -8.11 16.48 8.34
CA LYS A 95 -8.48 15.85 9.63
C LYS A 95 -8.01 14.39 9.76
N ILE A 96 -7.21 13.91 8.80
CA ILE A 96 -6.77 12.52 8.73
C ILE A 96 -5.30 12.45 9.13
N ILE A 97 -4.98 11.58 10.09
CA ILE A 97 -3.61 11.29 10.48
C ILE A 97 -3.02 10.28 9.47
N MET A 98 -1.94 10.69 8.83
CA MET A 98 -1.18 9.92 7.89
C MET A 98 0.19 9.59 8.48
N ILE A 99 0.76 8.46 8.11
CA ILE A 99 2.16 8.14 8.36
C ILE A 99 2.92 8.32 7.05
N ASN A 100 3.88 9.23 7.03
CA ASN A 100 4.82 9.41 5.95
C ASN A 100 6.05 8.53 6.22
N PHE A 101 6.59 7.87 5.20
CA PHE A 101 7.78 7.01 5.34
C PHE A 101 8.56 6.93 4.02
N PRO A 102 9.87 6.67 4.07
CA PRO A 102 10.70 6.61 2.87
C PRO A 102 10.45 5.34 2.06
N VAL A 103 10.26 5.47 0.74
CA VAL A 103 9.97 4.35 -0.17
C VAL A 103 11.09 3.30 -0.18
N LYS A 104 12.33 3.71 0.13
CA LYS A 104 13.52 2.85 0.15
C LYS A 104 13.42 1.69 1.15
N ILE A 105 12.50 1.76 2.12
CA ILE A 105 12.30 0.71 3.13
C ILE A 105 11.46 -0.46 2.60
N SER A 106 10.96 -0.34 1.37
CA SER A 106 10.23 -1.40 0.69
C SER A 106 11.10 -2.65 0.59
N GLU A 107 10.51 -3.80 0.90
CA GLU A 107 11.20 -5.09 0.81
C GLU A 107 11.13 -5.72 -0.59
N ARG A 108 10.22 -5.24 -1.44
CA ARG A 108 9.99 -5.77 -2.78
C ARG A 108 9.24 -4.76 -3.65
N VAL A 109 9.59 -4.69 -4.93
CA VAL A 109 8.86 -3.90 -5.92
C VAL A 109 8.45 -4.78 -7.10
N ILE A 110 7.18 -4.71 -7.50
CA ILE A 110 6.65 -5.39 -8.68
C ILE A 110 6.08 -4.36 -9.66
N SER A 111 6.67 -4.25 -10.85
CA SER A 111 6.20 -3.34 -11.89
C SER A 111 5.34 -4.07 -12.92
N LEU A 112 4.18 -3.50 -13.22
CA LEU A 112 3.29 -3.99 -14.27
C LEU A 112 3.69 -3.34 -15.61
N THR A 113 4.08 -4.13 -16.60
CA THR A 113 4.29 -3.61 -17.97
C THR A 113 3.06 -3.82 -18.84
N LYS A 114 2.97 -3.10 -19.98
CA LYS A 114 1.90 -3.30 -20.98
C LYS A 114 1.85 -4.74 -21.55
N ASN A 115 2.94 -5.51 -21.45
CA ASN A 115 3.09 -6.86 -22.01
C ASN A 115 3.35 -7.97 -20.95
N GLY A 116 3.15 -7.71 -19.65
CA GLY A 116 3.39 -8.70 -18.58
C GLY A 116 4.31 -8.22 -17.45
N LEU A 117 4.62 -9.11 -16.50
CA LEU A 117 5.33 -8.80 -15.24
C LEU A 117 6.84 -8.58 -15.42
N ARG A 118 7.40 -7.60 -14.71
CA ARG A 118 8.83 -7.56 -14.38
C ARG A 118 9.02 -7.39 -12.87
N ASN A 119 9.76 -8.31 -12.26
CA ASN A 119 10.21 -8.22 -10.88
C ASN A 119 11.56 -7.48 -10.86
N TYR A 120 11.72 -6.52 -9.97
CA TYR A 120 13.03 -5.96 -9.61
C TYR A 120 13.32 -6.39 -8.17
N VAL A 121 14.45 -7.06 -7.99
CA VAL A 121 15.01 -7.42 -6.67
C VAL A 121 15.78 -6.21 -6.16
#